data_AF-A0A1E4Q6Q5-F1
#
_entry.id   AF-A0A1E4Q6Q5-F1
#
_cell.length_a   1.000
_cell.length_b   1.000
_cell.length_c   1.000
_cell.angle_alpha   90.00
_cell.angle_beta   90.00
_cell.angle_gamma   90.00
#
_symmetry.space_group_name_H-M   'P 1'
#
loop_
_entity.id
_entity.type
_entity.pdbx_description
1 polymer ?
#
loop_
_entity_poly.entity_id
_entity_poly.type
_entity_poly.pdbx_seq_one_letter_code
_entity_poly.pdbx_strand_id
1 'polypeptide(L)'
;MSHHKSWPKKDYPKPWTPKKLRSPEKHLISDHALVRYMERVMRIDVERLRDMLISDGRAELIRSIGTGHLHLPDGATLVVLDCKVVSVMRTDELKQGARVRRPDTP
;
A
#
# COMPACT_ATOMS: atom_id res chain seq x y z
N MET A 1 -5.22 25.57 -67.40
CA MET A 1 -4.77 24.56 -66.42
C MET A 1 -3.95 25.29 -65.35
N SER A 2 -4.58 25.73 -64.25
CA SER A 2 -3.89 26.50 -63.20
C SER A 2 -3.29 25.56 -62.15
N HIS A 3 -1.97 25.49 -62.11
CA HIS A 3 -1.23 24.81 -61.05
C HIS A 3 -1.31 25.63 -59.76
N HIS A 4 -2.18 25.23 -58.83
CA HIS A 4 -2.13 25.70 -57.45
C HIS A 4 -0.86 25.14 -56.78
N LYS A 5 0.12 26.00 -56.49
CA LYS A 5 1.26 25.64 -55.63
C LYS A 5 0.76 25.53 -54.19
N SER A 6 0.66 24.32 -53.67
CA SER A 6 0.46 24.08 -52.25
C SER A 6 1.76 24.44 -51.52
N TRP A 7 1.67 25.35 -50.55
CA TRP A 7 2.78 25.66 -49.67
C TRP A 7 3.09 24.45 -48.76
N PRO A 8 4.37 24.12 -48.51
CA PRO A 8 4.72 23.05 -47.57
C PRO A 8 4.23 23.44 -46.17
N LYS A 9 3.51 22.51 -45.51
CA LYS A 9 3.00 22.73 -44.16
C LYS A 9 4.19 23.01 -43.24
N LYS A 10 4.26 24.24 -42.74
CA LYS A 10 5.28 24.69 -41.79
C LYS A 10 5.16 23.80 -40.54
N ASP A 11 6.23 23.08 -40.19
CA ASP A 11 6.35 22.36 -38.92
C ASP A 11 6.38 23.38 -37.77
N TYR A 12 5.20 23.81 -37.34
CA TYR A 12 5.10 24.64 -36.15
C TYR A 12 5.55 23.80 -34.95
N PRO A 13 6.43 24.33 -34.08
CA PRO A 13 6.73 23.66 -32.83
C PRO A 13 5.42 23.44 -32.08
N LYS A 14 5.24 22.22 -31.56
CA LYS A 14 4.02 21.84 -30.83
C LYS A 14 3.71 22.92 -29.78
N PRO A 15 2.45 23.38 -29.67
CA PRO A 15 2.09 24.40 -28.70
C PRO A 15 2.60 23.98 -27.32
N TRP A 16 3.22 24.92 -26.60
CA TRP A 16 3.70 24.69 -25.25
C TRP A 16 2.51 24.21 -24.42
N THR A 17 2.51 22.92 -24.11
CA THR A 17 1.55 22.32 -23.20
C THR A 17 2.19 22.39 -21.83
N PRO A 18 1.63 23.11 -20.86
CA PRO A 18 2.15 23.09 -19.51
C PRO A 18 2.22 21.62 -19.08
N LYS A 19 3.41 21.14 -18.70
CA LYS A 19 3.55 19.83 -18.05
C LYS A 19 2.54 19.84 -16.90
N LYS A 20 1.61 18.88 -16.91
CA LYS A 20 0.62 18.73 -15.84
C LYS A 20 1.37 18.81 -14.51
N LEU A 21 1.09 19.84 -13.70
CA LEU A 21 1.61 19.92 -12.34
C LEU A 21 1.21 18.62 -11.67
N ARG A 22 2.20 17.78 -11.35
CA ARG A 22 1.94 16.61 -10.51
C ARG A 22 1.37 17.15 -9.22
N SER A 23 0.16 16.72 -8.85
CA SER A 23 -0.40 17.00 -7.53
C SER A 23 0.68 16.73 -6.49
N PRO A 24 0.85 17.60 -5.46
CA PRO A 24 1.85 17.37 -4.42
C PRO A 24 1.66 15.94 -3.92
N GLU A 25 2.69 15.11 -4.06
CA GLU A 25 2.62 13.72 -3.65
C GLU A 25 2.21 13.70 -2.18
N LYS A 26 1.11 13.00 -1.90
CA LYS A 26 0.40 12.98 -0.61
C LYS A 26 1.27 12.47 0.55
N HIS A 27 2.49 12.01 0.27
CA HIS A 27 3.37 11.38 1.24
C HIS A 27 4.73 12.09 1.21
N LEU A 28 4.92 12.98 2.20
CA LEU A 28 6.23 13.61 2.48
C LEU A 28 7.29 12.60 2.93
N ILE A 29 6.85 11.42 3.37
CA ILE A 29 7.67 10.35 3.95
C ILE A 29 7.33 9.06 3.21
N SER A 30 8.36 8.34 2.76
CA SER A 30 8.21 7.02 2.13
C SER A 30 8.19 5.89 3.16
N ASP A 31 7.59 4.75 2.79
CA ASP A 31 7.59 3.55 3.63
C ASP A 31 9.03 3.10 3.98
N HIS A 32 9.97 3.25 3.05
CA HIS A 32 11.38 2.94 3.30
C HIS A 32 12.02 3.83 4.37
N ALA A 33 11.59 5.09 4.48
CA ALA A 33 12.04 5.98 5.55
C ALA A 33 11.50 5.51 6.91
N LEU A 34 10.26 5.02 6.96
CA LEU A 34 9.67 4.44 8.18
C LEU A 34 10.42 3.18 8.61
N VAL A 35 10.69 2.25 7.69
CA VAL A 35 11.47 1.03 7.97
C VAL A 35 12.83 1.38 8.57
N ARG A 36 13.59 2.29 7.94
CA ARG A 36 14.88 2.74 8.44
C ARG A 36 14.80 3.39 9.82
N TYR A 37 13.75 4.17 10.08
CA TYR A 37 13.55 4.80 11.39
C TYR A 37 13.31 3.74 12.47
N MET A 38 12.46 2.74 12.20
CA MET A 38 12.21 1.64 13.13
C MET A 38 13.50 0.87 13.45
N GLU A 39 14.31 0.56 12.45
CA GLU A 39 15.58 -0.17 12.64
C GLU A 39 16.65 0.65 13.37
N ARG A 40 16.89 1.89 12.91
CA ARG A 40 18.06 2.67 13.35
C ARG A 40 17.78 3.46 14.62
N VAL A 41 16.57 3.99 14.77
CA VAL A 41 16.19 4.88 15.88
C VAL A 41 15.46 4.08 16.96
N MET A 42 14.44 3.31 16.59
CA MET A 42 13.67 2.53 17.57
C MET A 42 14.35 1.20 17.96
N ARG A 43 15.42 0.81 17.25
CA ARG A 43 16.16 -0.44 17.46
C ARG A 43 15.26 -1.69 17.36
N ILE A 44 14.25 -1.62 16.49
CA ILE A 44 13.36 -2.73 16.17
C ILE A 44 13.96 -3.52 15.01
N ASP A 45 14.13 -4.82 15.20
CA ASP A 45 14.57 -5.74 14.14
C ASP A 45 13.36 -6.13 13.27
N VAL A 46 13.19 -5.39 12.17
CA VAL A 46 12.04 -5.55 11.27
C VAL A 46 12.08 -6.90 10.53
N GLU A 47 13.28 -7.38 10.15
CA GLU A 47 13.41 -8.69 9.49
C GLU A 47 13.09 -9.83 10.46
N ARG A 48 13.55 -9.76 11.71
CA ARG A 48 13.14 -10.75 12.72
C ARG A 48 11.64 -10.75 12.96
N LEU A 49 10.99 -9.57 13.00
CA LEU A 49 9.53 -9.49 13.11
C LEU A 49 8.84 -10.15 11.92
N ARG A 50 9.35 -9.94 10.71
CA ARG A 50 8.84 -10.59 9.50
C ARG A 50 8.93 -12.12 9.62
N ASP A 51 10.07 -12.64 10.04
CA ASP A 51 10.27 -14.08 10.23
C ASP A 51 9.32 -14.66 11.27
N MET A 52 9.10 -13.95 12.38
CA MET A 52 8.13 -14.35 13.41
C MET A 52 6.69 -14.41 12.88
N LEU A 53 6.31 -13.52 11.97
CA LEU A 53 4.96 -13.52 11.38
C LEU A 53 4.72 -14.75 10.48
N ILE A 54 5.77 -15.30 9.86
CA ILE A 54 5.68 -16.44 8.94
C ILE A 54 6.21 -17.76 9.51
N SER A 55 6.69 -17.76 10.76
CA SER A 55 7.20 -18.95 11.46
C SER A 55 6.11 -19.99 11.75
N ASP A 56 6.50 -21.13 12.31
CA ASP A 56 5.58 -22.17 12.81
C ASP A 56 4.64 -22.75 11.74
N GLY A 57 5.10 -22.87 10.50
CA GLY A 57 4.29 -23.38 9.38
C GLY A 57 3.19 -22.41 8.91
N ARG A 58 3.20 -21.14 9.38
CA ARG A 58 2.23 -20.13 8.96
C ARG A 58 2.37 -19.76 7.50
N ALA A 59 3.58 -19.85 6.94
CA ALA A 59 3.79 -19.62 5.52
C ALA A 59 2.94 -20.56 4.64
N GLU A 60 2.91 -21.84 4.96
CA GLU A 60 2.06 -22.84 4.29
C GLU A 60 0.57 -22.53 4.50
N LEU A 61 0.20 -22.16 5.73
CA LEU A 61 -1.18 -21.87 6.09
C LEU A 61 -1.72 -20.64 5.33
N ILE A 62 -0.94 -19.56 5.27
CA ILE A 62 -1.25 -18.34 4.51
C ILE A 62 -1.46 -18.67 3.03
N ARG A 63 -0.59 -19.52 2.46
CA ARG A 63 -0.72 -19.97 1.06
C ARG A 63 -1.95 -20.84 0.84
N SER A 64 -2.35 -21.65 1.82
CA SER A 64 -3.56 -22.49 1.72
C SER A 64 -4.87 -21.70 1.87
N ILE A 65 -4.90 -20.66 2.69
CA ILE A 65 -6.10 -19.83 2.91
C ILE A 65 -6.40 -18.99 1.68
N GLY A 66 -5.38 -18.46 1.00
CA GLY A 66 -5.54 -17.53 -0.11
C GLY A 66 -5.96 -16.14 0.37
N THR A 67 -7.20 -16.01 0.84
CA THR A 67 -7.75 -14.76 1.41
C THR A 67 -8.58 -15.07 2.64
N GLY A 68 -8.30 -14.40 3.77
CA GLY A 68 -9.01 -14.65 5.02
C GLY A 68 -8.31 -14.07 6.25
N HIS A 69 -8.79 -14.46 7.43
CA HIS A 69 -8.21 -14.08 8.71
C HIS A 69 -7.51 -15.28 9.34
N LEU A 70 -6.31 -15.06 9.87
CA LEU A 70 -5.55 -16.05 10.62
C LEU A 70 -5.35 -15.56 12.04
N HIS A 71 -5.99 -16.22 12.99
CA HIS A 71 -5.85 -15.94 14.42
C HIS A 71 -4.57 -16.58 14.96
N LEU A 72 -3.77 -15.77 15.64
CA LEU A 72 -2.54 -16.18 16.28
C LEU A 72 -2.75 -16.42 17.78
N PRO A 73 -1.98 -17.33 18.40
CA PRO A 73 -2.12 -17.67 19.82
C PRO A 73 -1.71 -16.52 20.76
N ASP A 74 -0.93 -15.54 20.28
CA ASP A 74 -0.54 -14.34 21.00
C ASP A 74 -1.65 -13.27 21.06
N GLY A 75 -2.82 -13.56 20.49
CA GLY A 75 -3.94 -12.64 20.44
C GLY A 75 -3.89 -11.66 19.27
N ALA A 76 -2.98 -11.81 18.31
CA ALA A 76 -3.02 -11.08 17.04
C ALA A 76 -3.88 -11.80 16.00
N THR A 77 -4.37 -11.05 15.01
CA THR A 77 -5.06 -11.57 13.82
C THR A 77 -4.39 -11.01 12.58
N LEU A 78 -3.91 -11.90 11.72
CA LEU A 78 -3.38 -11.55 10.41
C LEU A 78 -4.52 -11.48 9.40
N VAL A 79 -4.58 -10.40 8.64
CA VAL A 79 -5.46 -10.27 7.48
C VAL A 79 -4.65 -10.64 6.25
N VAL A 80 -5.08 -11.70 5.57
CA VAL A 80 -4.43 -12.24 4.38
C VAL A 80 -5.29 -11.93 3.16
N LEU A 81 -4.67 -11.39 2.12
CA LEU A 81 -5.26 -11.15 0.81
C LEU A 81 -4.26 -11.62 -0.25
N ASP A 82 -4.72 -12.47 -1.17
CA ASP A 82 -3.91 -13.01 -2.28
C ASP A 82 -2.58 -13.62 -1.80
N CYS A 83 -2.65 -14.45 -0.76
CA CYS A 83 -1.52 -15.11 -0.10
C CYS A 83 -0.50 -14.15 0.53
N LYS A 84 -0.86 -12.89 0.78
CA LYS A 84 -0.02 -11.88 1.43
C LYS A 84 -0.69 -11.35 2.70
N VAL A 85 0.09 -11.19 3.76
CA VAL A 85 -0.37 -10.47 4.95
C VAL A 85 -0.42 -8.99 4.63
N VAL A 86 -1.62 -8.40 4.70
CA VAL A 86 -1.86 -6.98 4.41
C VAL A 86 -2.13 -6.15 5.65
N SER A 87 -2.50 -6.79 6.75
CA SER A 87 -2.72 -6.13 8.04
C SER A 87 -2.50 -7.10 9.19
N VAL A 88 -2.10 -6.55 10.34
CA VAL A 88 -1.98 -7.25 11.62
C VAL A 88 -2.80 -6.45 12.63
N MET A 89 -3.82 -7.06 13.19
CA MET A 89 -4.72 -6.44 14.16
C MET A 89 -4.64 -7.17 15.49
N ARG A 90 -4.99 -6.52 16.59
CA ARG A 90 -5.26 -7.29 17.81
C ARG A 90 -6.66 -7.92 17.73
N THR A 91 -6.81 -9.11 18.30
CA THR A 91 -8.06 -9.89 18.22
C THR A 91 -9.21 -9.23 18.99
N ASP A 92 -8.90 -8.46 20.04
CA ASP A 92 -9.87 -7.61 20.74
C ASP A 92 -10.35 -6.44 19.87
N GLU A 93 -9.46 -5.81 19.09
CA GLU A 93 -9.82 -4.76 18.13
C GLU A 93 -10.74 -5.29 17.02
N LEU A 94 -10.53 -6.51 16.53
CA LEU A 94 -11.40 -7.13 15.52
C LEU A 94 -12.82 -7.35 16.05
N LYS A 95 -12.96 -7.77 17.32
CA LYS A 95 -14.27 -7.91 17.98
C LYS A 95 -14.96 -6.56 18.19
N GLN A 96 -14.19 -5.50 18.40
CA GLN A 96 -14.71 -4.14 18.54
C GLN A 96 -15.06 -3.47 17.21
N GLY A 97 -14.36 -3.78 16.12
CA GLY A 97 -14.68 -3.32 14.76
C GLY A 97 -16.07 -3.75 14.27
N ALA A 98 -16.64 -4.82 14.83
CA ALA A 98 -18.03 -5.21 14.61
C ALA A 98 -19.06 -4.34 15.37
N ARG A 99 -18.63 -3.60 16.41
CA ARG A 99 -19.49 -2.73 17.24
C ARG A 99 -19.33 -1.23 16.94
N VAL A 100 -18.21 -0.79 16.38
CA VAL A 100 -17.91 0.64 16.23
C VAL A 100 -18.13 1.10 14.78
N ARG A 101 -19.40 1.11 14.37
CA ARG A 101 -19.94 1.97 13.28
C ARG A 101 -21.37 2.39 13.59
N ARG A 102 -21.58 3.05 14.73
CA ARG A 102 -22.62 4.09 14.81
C ARG A 102 -21.89 5.37 15.15
N PRO A 103 -21.87 6.37 14.26
CA PRO A 103 -21.52 7.71 14.70
C PRO A 103 -22.64 8.15 15.64
N ASP A 104 -22.36 8.18 16.93
CA ASP A 104 -23.18 8.93 17.87
C ASP A 104 -22.94 10.41 17.58
N THR A 105 -23.91 11.01 16.90
CA THR A 105 -23.97 12.45 16.61
C THR A 105 -24.35 13.19 17.90
N PRO A 106 -23.59 14.20 18.35
CA PRO A 106 -24.08 15.15 19.35
C PRO A 106 -25.12 16.11 18.74
#